data_AF-A0A7S1R0U8-F1
#
_entry.id   AF-A0A7S1R0U8-F1
#
_cell.length_a   1.000
_cell.length_b   1.000
_cell.length_c   1.000
_cell.angle_alpha   90.00
_cell.angle_beta   90.00
_cell.angle_gamma   90.00
#
_symmetry.space_group_name_H-M   'P 1'
#
loop_
_entity.id
_entity.type
_entity.pdbx_description
1 polymer ?
#
loop_
_entity_poly.entity_id
_entity_poly.type
_entity_poly.pdbx_seq_one_letter_code
_entity_poly.pdbx_strand_id
1 'polypeptide(L)'
;ALLAAAAAALALDAPSSPSAFAGVARVQPERTLSVSRRVNIQGRQKPEAAEGLREATDERLHEIIAEERKHLFEFRLEVFQKKRPGKTRKHRPEYRIALAKTLLKQRELDENAKAAQAAKDAGEEEETLVMSDLIPKEDVINAYTNFARRAGKAVGNTWTVPVHKMGQHYSPESKAWAAENLPQEEPEEEEEQRDGDAEDEEPDAVPEKEEATSS
;
A
#
# COMPACT_ATOMS: atom_id res chain seq x y z
N ALA A 1 40.16 14.58 -45.76
CA ALA A 1 39.69 13.48 -46.62
C ALA A 1 39.16 12.35 -45.74
N LEU A 2 37.85 12.06 -45.91
CA LEU A 2 37.08 10.81 -45.67
C LEU A 2 37.41 10.00 -44.39
N LEU A 3 36.60 10.05 -43.31
CA LEU A 3 35.35 9.29 -43.06
C LEU A 3 35.41 7.79 -43.41
N ALA A 4 35.35 6.94 -42.37
CA ALA A 4 34.75 5.60 -42.47
C ALA A 4 34.31 5.11 -41.07
N ALA A 5 33.01 5.26 -40.81
CA ALA A 5 32.29 4.65 -39.71
C ALA A 5 32.03 3.17 -40.02
N ALA A 6 32.25 2.28 -39.04
CA ALA A 6 31.82 0.89 -39.09
C ALA A 6 30.83 0.64 -37.94
N ALA A 7 29.56 0.97 -38.19
CA ALA A 7 28.44 0.61 -37.36
C ALA A 7 28.05 -0.85 -37.67
N ALA A 8 28.45 -1.77 -36.81
CA ALA A 8 27.98 -3.15 -36.85
C ALA A 8 26.66 -3.25 -36.06
N ALA A 9 25.55 -3.06 -36.77
CA ALA A 9 24.21 -3.36 -36.29
C ALA A 9 24.02 -4.89 -36.25
N LEU A 10 24.13 -5.47 -35.05
CA LEU A 10 23.63 -6.82 -34.79
C LEU A 10 22.24 -6.71 -34.18
N ALA A 11 21.25 -6.74 -35.07
CA ALA A 11 19.88 -7.05 -34.74
C ALA A 11 19.81 -8.50 -34.26
N LEU A 12 19.50 -8.69 -32.97
CA LEU A 12 19.05 -9.96 -32.41
C LEU A 12 17.62 -9.76 -31.92
N ASP A 13 16.71 -10.09 -32.84
CA ASP A 13 15.45 -10.79 -32.65
C ASP A 13 14.90 -10.86 -31.22
N ALA A 14 13.77 -10.18 -31.01
CA ALA A 14 12.81 -10.51 -29.96
C ALA A 14 11.88 -11.59 -30.51
N PRO A 15 11.58 -12.64 -29.72
CA PRO A 15 10.20 -12.72 -29.27
C PRO A 15 10.08 -13.36 -27.89
N SER A 16 9.27 -12.79 -27.00
CA SER A 16 8.57 -13.60 -25.99
C SER A 16 7.62 -12.74 -25.16
N SER A 17 6.34 -12.82 -25.55
CA SER A 17 5.17 -12.84 -24.67
C SER A 17 4.85 -11.55 -23.91
N PRO A 18 3.70 -10.89 -24.18
CA PRO A 18 3.05 -10.11 -23.15
C PRO A 18 2.55 -11.09 -22.10
N SER A 19 3.41 -11.40 -21.12
CA SER A 19 2.94 -11.95 -19.86
C SER A 19 2.06 -10.88 -19.24
N ALA A 20 0.76 -10.96 -19.53
CA ALA A 20 -0.28 -10.29 -18.79
C ALA A 20 -0.28 -10.90 -17.38
N PHE A 21 0.74 -10.52 -16.59
CA PHE A 21 0.60 -10.48 -15.15
C PHE A 21 -0.50 -9.44 -14.90
N ALA A 22 -1.75 -9.91 -14.91
CA ALA A 22 -2.81 -9.37 -14.07
C ALA A 22 -2.37 -9.60 -12.61
N GLY A 23 -1.29 -8.91 -12.24
CA GLY A 23 -0.77 -8.86 -10.91
C GLY A 23 -1.82 -8.14 -10.11
N VAL A 24 -2.60 -8.93 -9.36
CA VAL A 24 -3.29 -8.47 -8.17
C VAL A 24 -2.32 -7.53 -7.48
N ALA A 25 -2.60 -6.22 -7.55
CA ALA A 25 -1.92 -5.22 -6.76
C ALA A 25 -2.21 -5.62 -5.32
N ARG A 26 -1.35 -6.48 -4.76
CA ARG A 26 -1.33 -6.71 -3.33
C ARG A 26 -1.09 -5.32 -2.78
N VAL A 27 -2.13 -4.74 -2.18
CA VAL A 27 -2.02 -3.59 -1.28
C VAL A 27 -0.84 -3.92 -0.40
N GLN A 28 0.30 -3.29 -0.70
CA GLN A 28 1.50 -3.49 0.08
C GLN A 28 1.08 -2.98 1.46
N PRO A 29 1.05 -3.83 2.50
CA PRO A 29 0.77 -3.31 3.84
C PRO A 29 1.74 -2.15 4.04
N GLU A 30 1.23 -1.00 4.48
CA GLU A 30 2.01 0.21 4.73
C GLU A 30 3.38 -0.19 5.25
N ARG A 31 4.46 0.37 4.67
CA ARG A 31 5.84 -0.04 4.95
C ARG A 31 6.13 0.09 6.45
N THR A 32 5.77 -0.94 7.21
CA THR A 32 5.89 -0.96 8.66
C THR A 32 7.37 -0.89 8.99
N LEU A 33 7.72 -0.02 9.93
CA LEU A 33 9.07 0.31 10.42
C LEU A 33 9.98 -0.88 10.78
N SER A 34 9.49 -2.11 10.75
CA SER A 34 10.15 -3.28 11.30
C SER A 34 10.65 -4.27 10.24
N VAL A 35 11.46 -3.80 9.27
CA VAL A 35 12.21 -4.72 8.37
C VAL A 35 13.17 -5.59 9.19
N SER A 36 13.79 -5.02 10.22
CA SER A 36 14.72 -5.71 11.14
C SER A 36 14.07 -6.87 11.92
N ARG A 37 12.81 -6.72 12.35
CA ARG A 37 12.08 -7.78 13.07
C ARG A 37 11.83 -9.01 12.20
N ARG A 38 11.65 -8.85 10.89
CA ARG A 38 11.41 -9.99 9.98
C ARG A 38 12.65 -10.84 9.74
N VAL A 39 13.84 -10.25 9.82
CA VAL A 39 15.11 -10.94 9.58
C VAL A 39 15.58 -11.72 10.80
N ASN A 40 15.16 -11.32 12.02
CA ASN A 40 15.57 -11.98 13.26
C ASN A 40 14.40 -12.73 13.93
N ILE A 41 14.08 -13.92 13.41
CA ILE A 41 13.05 -14.81 14.00
C ILE A 41 13.52 -15.41 15.35
N GLN A 42 14.83 -15.38 15.64
CA GLN A 42 15.41 -16.10 16.79
C GLN A 42 15.69 -15.24 18.04
N GLY A 43 15.20 -13.99 18.09
CA GLY A 43 15.12 -13.19 19.32
C GLY A 43 16.45 -12.75 19.96
N ARG A 44 17.60 -13.27 19.53
CA ARG A 44 18.91 -12.81 20.00
C ARG A 44 19.34 -11.61 19.16
N GLN A 45 18.85 -10.43 19.54
CA GLN A 45 19.49 -9.18 19.10
C GLN A 45 20.91 -9.18 19.66
N LYS A 46 21.92 -9.03 18.80
CA LYS A 46 23.28 -8.76 19.27
C LYS A 46 23.40 -7.24 19.46
N PRO A 47 23.31 -6.72 20.70
CA PRO A 47 23.29 -5.27 20.94
C PRO A 47 24.54 -4.58 20.39
N GLU A 48 25.70 -5.26 20.47
CA GLU A 48 26.99 -4.78 19.96
C GLU A 48 26.93 -4.35 18.48
N ALA A 49 26.16 -5.06 17.66
CA ALA A 49 26.06 -4.73 16.24
C ALA A 49 25.16 -3.51 16.00
N ALA A 50 24.32 -3.12 16.95
CA ALA A 50 23.40 -2.00 16.81
C ALA A 50 24.00 -0.67 17.30
N GLU A 51 24.85 -0.70 18.32
CA GLU A 51 25.44 0.51 18.93
C GLU A 51 26.19 1.35 17.90
N GLY A 52 27.15 0.76 17.18
CA GLY A 52 27.92 1.48 16.16
C GLY A 52 27.13 1.96 14.94
N LEU A 53 25.93 1.41 14.68
CA LEU A 53 25.08 1.88 13.58
C LEU A 53 24.20 3.07 13.97
N ARG A 54 23.83 3.22 15.24
CA ARG A 54 22.95 4.31 15.70
C ARG A 54 23.63 5.67 15.59
N GLU A 55 24.93 5.71 15.84
CA GLU A 55 25.75 6.92 15.81
C GLU A 55 26.25 7.29 14.40
N ALA A 56 26.09 6.39 13.42
CA ALA A 56 26.58 6.62 12.06
C ALA A 56 25.74 7.66 11.30
N THR A 57 26.38 8.46 10.44
CA THR A 57 25.71 9.38 9.51
C THR A 57 24.94 8.61 8.42
N ASP A 58 24.01 9.26 7.73
CA ASP A 58 23.23 8.61 6.66
C ASP A 58 24.12 8.13 5.52
N GLU A 59 25.10 8.93 5.11
CA GLU A 59 26.12 8.53 4.14
C GLU A 59 26.84 7.26 4.59
N ARG A 60 27.26 7.22 5.86
CA ARG A 60 27.94 6.05 6.41
C ARG A 60 27.02 4.83 6.48
N LEU A 61 25.72 5.01 6.76
CA LEU A 61 24.73 3.93 6.71
C LEU A 61 24.58 3.37 5.28
N HIS A 62 24.59 4.22 4.25
CA HIS A 62 24.57 3.79 2.86
C HIS A 62 25.83 3.03 2.45
N GLU A 63 27.00 3.48 2.88
CA GLU A 63 28.27 2.77 2.69
C GLU A 63 28.24 1.38 3.34
N ILE A 64 27.80 1.29 4.60
CA ILE A 64 27.65 0.03 5.32
C ILE A 64 26.71 -0.92 4.55
N ILE A 65 25.58 -0.42 4.03
CA ILE A 65 24.67 -1.24 3.21
C ILE A 65 25.39 -1.77 1.95
N ALA A 66 26.23 -0.96 1.30
CA ALA A 66 26.97 -1.38 0.12
C ALA A 66 28.05 -2.42 0.46
N GLU A 67 28.82 -2.21 1.53
CA GLU A 67 29.84 -3.15 2.04
C GLU A 67 29.21 -4.52 2.38
N GLU A 68 28.13 -4.53 3.15
CA GLU A 68 27.48 -5.78 3.57
C GLU A 68 26.83 -6.53 2.39
N ARG A 69 26.38 -5.82 1.35
CA ARG A 69 25.92 -6.44 0.10
C ARG A 69 27.05 -7.16 -0.64
N LYS A 70 28.29 -6.64 -0.60
CA LYS A 70 29.47 -7.31 -1.15
C LYS A 70 29.75 -8.61 -0.40
N HIS A 71 29.65 -8.61 0.93
CA HIS A 71 29.80 -9.84 1.71
C HIS A 71 28.74 -10.90 1.39
N LEU A 72 27.49 -10.50 1.13
CA LEU A 72 26.46 -11.42 0.65
C LEU A 72 26.77 -11.98 -0.74
N PHE A 73 27.36 -11.17 -1.62
CA PHE A 73 27.79 -11.63 -2.93
C PHE A 73 28.94 -12.64 -2.82
N GLU A 74 29.95 -12.36 -1.99
CA GLU A 74 31.05 -13.29 -1.69
C GLU A 74 30.52 -14.62 -1.13
N PHE A 75 29.57 -14.57 -0.19
CA PHE A 75 28.91 -15.78 0.33
C PHE A 75 28.26 -16.60 -0.79
N ARG A 76 27.57 -15.95 -1.74
CA ARG A 76 26.96 -16.63 -2.90
C ARG A 76 28.03 -17.24 -3.81
N LEU A 77 29.14 -16.55 -4.05
CA LEU A 77 30.27 -17.08 -4.83
C LEU A 77 30.89 -18.31 -4.16
N GLU A 78 31.05 -18.31 -2.84
CA GLU A 78 31.56 -19.47 -2.11
C GLU A 78 30.61 -20.68 -2.24
N VAL A 79 29.31 -20.46 -2.09
CA VAL A 79 28.29 -21.50 -2.30
C VAL A 79 28.35 -22.04 -3.74
N PHE A 80 28.50 -21.15 -4.73
CA PHE A 80 28.65 -21.54 -6.13
C PHE A 80 29.90 -22.39 -6.38
N GLN A 81 31.02 -22.05 -5.72
CA GLN A 81 32.26 -22.84 -5.71
C GLN A 81 32.15 -24.14 -4.89
N LYS A 82 30.95 -24.50 -4.39
CA LYS A 82 30.68 -25.66 -3.53
C LYS A 82 31.47 -25.64 -2.21
N LYS A 83 32.02 -24.48 -1.83
CA LYS A 83 32.50 -24.25 -0.46
C LYS A 83 31.24 -24.19 0.41
N ARG A 84 31.27 -24.78 1.61
CA ARG A 84 30.13 -24.79 2.54
C ARG A 84 30.32 -23.70 3.59
N PRO A 85 30.09 -22.40 3.29
CA PRO A 85 30.24 -21.36 4.28
C PRO A 85 29.27 -21.56 5.45
N GLY A 86 29.71 -21.19 6.65
CA GLY A 86 28.86 -21.21 7.83
C GLY A 86 27.64 -20.29 7.65
N LYS A 87 26.47 -20.73 8.12
CA LYS A 87 25.21 -19.96 8.04
C LYS A 87 25.31 -18.57 8.68
N THR A 88 26.17 -18.42 9.69
CA THR A 88 26.45 -17.16 10.38
C THR A 88 27.03 -16.08 9.46
N ARG A 89 27.77 -16.45 8.40
CA ARG A 89 28.32 -15.51 7.43
C ARG A 89 27.26 -14.85 6.56
N LYS A 90 26.10 -15.49 6.38
CA LYS A 90 24.95 -14.94 5.66
C LYS A 90 24.11 -14.03 6.57
N HIS A 91 23.80 -14.47 7.79
CA HIS A 91 22.85 -13.77 8.64
C HIS A 91 23.38 -12.47 9.24
N ARG A 92 24.68 -12.38 9.51
CA ARG A 92 25.32 -11.14 10.00
C ARG A 92 25.14 -9.95 9.05
N PRO A 93 25.55 -10.03 7.77
CA PRO A 93 25.35 -8.94 6.81
C PRO A 93 23.86 -8.64 6.57
N GLU A 94 23.01 -9.66 6.45
CA GLU A 94 21.55 -9.47 6.30
C GLU A 94 20.97 -8.63 7.45
N TYR A 95 21.36 -8.95 8.67
CA TYR A 95 20.89 -8.23 9.86
C TYR A 95 21.40 -6.78 9.89
N ARG A 96 22.68 -6.54 9.57
CA ARG A 96 23.24 -5.17 9.53
C ARG A 96 22.59 -4.31 8.45
N ILE A 97 22.35 -4.87 7.25
CA ILE A 97 21.60 -4.18 6.19
C ILE A 97 20.18 -3.84 6.66
N ALA A 98 19.49 -4.78 7.32
CA ALA A 98 18.14 -4.54 7.81
C ALA A 98 18.11 -3.44 8.88
N LEU A 99 19.06 -3.44 9.82
CA LEU A 99 19.18 -2.39 10.84
C LEU A 99 19.48 -1.01 10.22
N ALA A 100 20.45 -0.93 9.31
CA ALA A 100 20.80 0.32 8.64
C ALA A 100 19.60 0.92 7.91
N LYS A 101 18.85 0.09 7.17
CA LYS A 101 17.61 0.52 6.50
C LYS A 101 16.53 0.98 7.46
N THR A 102 16.37 0.32 8.61
CA THR A 102 15.38 0.76 9.60
C THR A 102 15.76 2.10 10.22
N LEU A 103 17.05 2.36 10.45
CA LEU A 103 17.51 3.65 10.98
C LEU A 103 17.31 4.78 9.97
N LEU A 104 17.66 4.56 8.69
CA LEU A 104 17.38 5.53 7.62
C LEU A 104 15.89 5.86 7.55
N LYS A 105 15.03 4.83 7.54
CA LYS A 105 13.57 5.04 7.49
C LYS A 105 13.04 5.74 8.74
N GLN A 106 13.61 5.47 9.91
CA GLN A 106 13.23 6.14 11.14
C GLN A 106 13.60 7.62 11.09
N ARG A 107 14.79 7.97 10.59
CA ARG A 107 15.22 9.37 10.40
C ARG A 107 14.30 10.12 9.44
N GLU A 108 13.95 9.51 8.30
CA GLU A 108 12.98 10.09 7.36
C GLU A 108 11.61 10.36 8.03
N LEU A 109 11.14 9.44 8.89
CA LEU A 109 9.88 9.66 9.61
C LEU A 109 10.00 10.76 10.67
N ASP A 110 11.13 10.84 11.37
CA ASP A 110 11.39 11.89 12.36
C ASP A 110 11.46 13.27 11.70
N GLU A 111 12.07 13.37 10.51
CA GLU A 111 12.09 14.60 9.70
C GLU A 111 10.69 14.98 9.23
N ASN A 112 9.92 14.03 8.70
CA ASN A 112 8.53 14.26 8.30
C ASN A 112 7.65 14.67 9.48
N ALA A 113 7.86 14.06 10.66
CA ALA A 113 7.14 14.41 11.87
C ALA A 113 7.47 15.84 12.35
N LYS A 114 8.75 16.24 12.27
CA LYS A 114 9.17 17.62 12.57
C LYS A 114 8.62 18.62 11.57
N ALA A 115 8.63 18.31 10.27
CA ALA A 115 8.05 19.16 9.24
C ALA A 115 6.53 19.31 9.44
N ALA A 116 5.83 18.23 9.76
CA ALA A 116 4.41 18.26 10.07
C ALA A 116 4.10 19.05 11.35
N GLN A 117 4.93 18.97 12.38
CA GLN A 117 4.80 19.80 13.58
C GLN A 117 5.05 21.27 13.27
N ALA A 118 6.09 21.60 12.50
CA ALA A 118 6.38 22.97 12.10
C ALA A 118 5.25 23.60 11.26
N ALA A 119 4.62 22.83 10.37
CA ALA A 119 3.45 23.29 9.60
C ALA A 119 2.25 23.58 10.50
N LYS A 120 1.98 22.71 11.48
CA LYS A 120 0.93 22.92 12.49
C LYS A 120 1.19 24.17 13.33
N ASP A 121 2.43 24.36 13.79
CA ASP A 121 2.81 25.53 14.58
C ASP A 121 2.73 26.84 13.76
N ALA A 122 2.90 26.76 12.43
CA ALA A 122 2.72 27.89 11.52
C ALA A 122 1.25 28.24 11.23
N GLY A 123 0.29 27.48 11.75
CA GLY A 123 -1.15 27.71 11.53
C GLY A 123 -1.67 27.26 10.17
N GLU A 124 -0.87 26.53 9.40
CA GLU A 124 -1.32 25.81 8.21
C GLU A 124 -1.96 24.49 8.69
N GLU A 125 -3.14 24.59 9.31
CA GLU A 125 -4.02 23.45 9.48
C GLU A 125 -4.57 23.08 8.09
N GLU A 126 -3.76 22.39 7.29
CA GLU A 126 -4.31 21.52 6.27
C GLU A 126 -5.17 20.51 7.05
N GLU A 127 -6.49 20.70 7.00
CA GLU A 127 -7.46 19.64 7.31
C GLU A 127 -7.10 18.48 6.39
N THR A 128 -6.19 17.63 6.86
CA THR A 128 -5.90 16.37 6.20
C THR A 128 -7.16 15.57 6.39
N LEU A 129 -8.07 15.67 5.43
CA LEU A 129 -9.21 14.79 5.27
C LEU A 129 -8.66 13.39 5.48
N VAL A 130 -8.99 12.80 6.63
CA VAL A 130 -8.55 11.45 6.93
C VAL A 130 -9.11 10.64 5.78
N MET A 131 -8.28 9.86 5.08
CA MET A 131 -8.75 9.12 3.91
C MET A 131 -9.95 8.22 4.26
N SER A 132 -10.14 7.86 5.53
CA SER A 132 -11.36 7.21 6.03
C SER A 132 -12.65 8.00 5.83
N ASP A 133 -12.57 9.32 5.85
CA ASP A 133 -13.71 10.23 5.76
C ASP A 133 -14.08 10.52 4.31
N LEU A 134 -13.11 10.34 3.39
CA LEU A 134 -13.30 10.43 1.94
C LEU A 134 -13.89 9.14 1.33
N ILE A 135 -13.78 8.00 2.02
CA ILE A 135 -14.34 6.74 1.52
C ILE A 135 -15.82 6.71 1.93
N PRO A 136 -16.77 6.70 0.98
CA PRO A 136 -18.17 6.62 1.32
C PRO A 136 -18.44 5.33 2.11
N LYS A 137 -19.34 5.41 3.10
CA LYS A 137 -19.64 4.29 4.01
C LYS A 137 -20.02 3.01 3.26
N GLU A 138 -20.68 3.18 2.12
CA GLU A 138 -21.09 2.10 1.21
C GLU A 138 -19.89 1.32 0.64
N ASP A 139 -18.82 2.01 0.26
CA ASP A 139 -17.61 1.37 -0.27
C ASP A 139 -16.86 0.58 0.80
N VAL A 140 -16.87 1.04 2.05
CA VAL A 140 -16.31 0.29 3.18
C VAL A 140 -17.08 -1.02 3.39
N ILE A 141 -18.40 -0.97 3.32
CA ILE A 141 -19.28 -2.15 3.46
C ILE A 141 -19.05 -3.11 2.28
N ASN A 142 -18.97 -2.60 1.05
CA ASN A 142 -18.71 -3.39 -0.15
C ASN A 142 -17.31 -4.04 -0.14
N ALA A 143 -16.28 -3.30 0.28
CA ALA A 143 -14.94 -3.85 0.43
C ALA A 143 -14.89 -4.96 1.49
N TYR A 144 -15.58 -4.77 2.62
CA TYR A 144 -15.65 -5.75 3.69
C TYR A 144 -16.41 -7.02 3.29
N THR A 145 -17.58 -6.88 2.66
CA THR A 145 -18.37 -8.03 2.19
C THR A 145 -17.60 -8.86 1.17
N ASN A 146 -16.88 -8.22 0.25
CA ASN A 146 -16.00 -8.88 -0.72
C ASN A 146 -14.83 -9.61 -0.03
N PHE A 147 -14.20 -8.99 0.96
CA PHE A 147 -13.15 -9.62 1.77
C PHE A 147 -13.66 -10.86 2.51
N ALA A 148 -14.82 -10.77 3.16
CA ALA A 148 -15.42 -11.87 3.92
C ALA A 148 -15.80 -13.05 3.01
N ARG A 149 -16.42 -12.76 1.85
CA ARG A 149 -16.75 -13.77 0.83
C ARG A 149 -15.49 -14.48 0.32
N ARG A 150 -14.42 -13.73 0.05
CA ARG A 150 -13.14 -14.28 -0.43
C ARG A 150 -12.41 -15.13 0.62
N ALA A 151 -12.60 -14.85 1.90
CA ALA A 151 -12.05 -15.65 3.00
C ALA A 151 -12.79 -16.99 3.21
N GLY A 152 -13.76 -17.34 2.35
CA GLY A 152 -14.55 -18.56 2.46
C GLY A 152 -15.51 -18.56 3.66
N LYS A 153 -15.72 -17.40 4.29
CA LYS A 153 -16.76 -17.25 5.30
C LYS A 153 -18.08 -17.08 4.58
N ALA A 154 -18.98 -18.04 4.77
CA ALA A 154 -20.33 -17.95 4.23
C ALA A 154 -21.02 -16.72 4.84
N VAL A 155 -21.25 -15.71 4.00
CA VAL A 155 -22.05 -14.53 4.35
C VAL A 155 -23.52 -14.99 4.31
N GLY A 156 -23.93 -15.74 5.33
CA GLY A 156 -25.33 -16.12 5.52
C GLY A 156 -26.16 -14.92 5.99
N ASN A 157 -27.47 -14.98 5.75
CA ASN A 157 -28.48 -13.94 6.06
C ASN A 157 -28.56 -13.48 7.54
N THR A 158 -27.74 -14.05 8.43
CA THR A 158 -27.69 -13.71 9.86
C THR A 158 -26.41 -12.99 10.28
N TRP A 159 -25.48 -12.74 9.37
CA TRP A 159 -24.31 -11.89 9.63
C TRP A 159 -24.69 -10.42 9.43
N THR A 160 -25.48 -9.89 10.38
CA THR A 160 -25.48 -8.44 10.60
C THR A 160 -24.04 -8.04 10.84
N VAL A 161 -23.45 -7.20 9.99
CA VAL A 161 -22.28 -6.41 10.38
C VAL A 161 -22.61 -5.89 11.77
N PRO A 162 -21.77 -6.08 12.80
CA PRO A 162 -22.10 -5.62 14.13
C PRO A 162 -22.14 -4.08 14.14
N VAL A 163 -23.24 -3.49 13.66
CA VAL A 163 -23.47 -2.04 13.61
C VAL A 163 -23.42 -1.48 15.03
N HIS A 164 -23.93 -2.26 16.00
CA HIS A 164 -23.83 -1.99 17.43
C HIS A 164 -22.39 -1.91 18.01
N LYS A 165 -21.34 -2.34 17.30
CA LYS A 165 -19.94 -2.16 17.73
C LYS A 165 -19.19 -1.07 16.96
N MET A 166 -19.70 -0.62 15.80
CA MET A 166 -19.12 0.52 15.09
C MET A 166 -19.36 1.84 15.84
N GLY A 167 -20.43 1.93 16.64
CA GLY A 167 -20.75 3.12 17.45
C GLY A 167 -19.95 3.29 18.76
N GLN A 168 -19.03 2.37 19.09
CA GLN A 168 -18.23 2.48 20.33
C GLN A 168 -16.85 3.12 20.14
N HIS A 169 -16.41 3.34 18.90
CA HIS A 169 -15.18 4.08 18.60
C HIS A 169 -15.42 5.56 18.29
N TYR A 170 -16.69 5.99 18.26
CA TYR A 170 -17.03 7.42 18.24
C TYR A 170 -16.84 7.98 19.65
N SER A 171 -15.82 8.84 19.81
CA SER A 171 -15.64 9.68 21.00
C SER A 171 -16.98 10.36 21.35
N PRO A 172 -17.36 10.51 22.63
CA PRO A 172 -18.57 11.26 23.00
C PRO A 172 -18.67 12.64 22.33
N GLU A 173 -17.54 13.28 22.00
CA GLU A 173 -17.48 14.54 21.27
C GLU A 173 -17.99 14.43 19.82
N SER A 174 -17.71 13.32 19.15
CA SER A 174 -18.18 13.09 17.77
C SER A 174 -19.68 12.81 17.68
N LYS A 175 -20.31 12.30 18.76
CA LYS A 175 -21.77 12.20 18.85
C LYS A 175 -22.43 13.56 19.06
N ALA A 176 -21.79 14.46 19.83
CA ALA A 176 -22.30 15.82 20.02
C ALA A 176 -22.25 16.61 18.70
N TRP A 177 -21.14 16.51 17.96
CA TRP A 177 -21.01 17.15 16.66
C TRP A 177 -22.03 16.64 15.62
N ALA A 178 -22.28 15.33 15.59
CA ALA A 178 -23.28 14.75 14.71
C ALA A 178 -24.72 15.18 15.07
N ALA A 179 -25.02 15.37 16.35
CA ALA A 179 -26.33 15.86 16.78
C ALA A 179 -26.56 17.34 16.44
N GLU A 180 -25.50 18.14 16.41
CA GLU A 180 -25.57 19.58 16.11
C GLU A 180 -25.61 19.86 14.59
N ASN A 181 -25.05 18.97 13.76
CA ASN A 181 -24.98 19.13 12.30
C ASN A 181 -25.87 18.16 11.51
N LEU A 182 -26.71 17.35 12.17
CA LEU A 182 -27.73 16.60 11.45
C LEU A 182 -28.73 17.63 10.88
N PRO A 183 -28.98 17.65 9.56
CA PRO A 183 -30.02 18.48 9.00
C PRO A 183 -31.32 18.13 9.73
N GLN A 184 -31.93 19.13 10.37
CA GLN A 184 -33.26 18.95 10.93
C GLN A 184 -34.15 18.55 9.75
N GLU A 185 -34.63 17.31 9.77
CA GLU A 185 -35.67 16.86 8.86
C GLU A 185 -36.85 17.80 9.09
N GLU A 186 -36.98 18.79 8.21
CA GLU A 186 -38.19 19.59 8.14
C GLU A 186 -39.33 18.60 7.87
N PRO A 187 -40.43 18.67 8.64
CA PRO A 187 -41.52 17.72 8.51
C PRO A 187 -41.98 17.72 7.06
N GLU A 188 -41.83 16.56 6.41
CA GLU A 188 -42.26 16.32 5.03
C GLU A 188 -43.72 16.76 4.91
N GLU A 189 -43.95 17.89 4.22
CA GLU A 189 -45.28 18.29 3.81
C GLU A 189 -45.81 17.16 2.91
N GLU A 190 -46.92 16.55 3.33
CA GLU A 190 -47.58 15.46 2.62
C GLU A 190 -47.85 15.88 1.17
N GLU A 191 -46.98 15.44 0.25
CA GLU A 191 -47.18 15.63 -1.18
C GLU A 191 -48.44 14.86 -1.59
N GLU A 192 -49.50 15.63 -1.79
CA GLU A 192 -50.78 15.26 -2.38
C GLU A 192 -50.53 14.41 -3.63
N GLN A 193 -50.83 13.12 -3.54
CA GLN A 193 -50.74 12.14 -4.63
C GLN A 193 -51.50 12.67 -5.85
N ARG A 194 -50.76 13.25 -6.78
CA ARG A 194 -51.27 13.64 -8.09
C ARG A 194 -51.24 12.39 -8.96
N ASP A 195 -52.39 11.76 -9.09
CA ASP A 195 -52.67 10.73 -10.09
C ASP A 195 -52.31 11.30 -11.49
N GLY A 196 -51.11 10.96 -11.95
CA GLY A 196 -50.59 11.30 -13.27
C GLY A 196 -50.73 10.08 -14.16
N ASP A 197 -51.64 10.20 -15.12
CA ASP A 197 -51.92 9.24 -16.19
C ASP A 197 -50.65 8.63 -16.79
N ALA A 198 -50.66 7.30 -16.85
CA ALA A 198 -49.68 6.51 -17.58
C ALA A 198 -49.91 6.71 -19.08
N GLU A 199 -49.08 7.54 -19.72
CA GLU A 199 -48.94 7.54 -21.17
C GLU A 199 -47.92 6.46 -21.57
N ASP A 200 -48.41 5.53 -22.39
CA ASP A 200 -47.68 4.46 -23.06
C ASP A 200 -46.53 5.03 -23.92
N GLU A 201 -45.28 4.90 -23.45
CA GLU A 201 -44.10 5.05 -24.31
C GLU A 201 -43.74 3.69 -24.93
N GLU A 202 -44.06 3.53 -26.22
CA GLU A 202 -43.58 2.42 -27.05
C GLU A 202 -42.05 2.44 -27.17
N PRO A 203 -41.34 1.31 -26.99
CA PRO A 203 -39.90 1.25 -27.16
C PRO A 203 -39.52 1.24 -28.65
N ASP A 204 -38.89 2.33 -29.09
CA ASP A 204 -38.29 2.45 -30.42
C ASP A 204 -37.11 1.48 -30.63
N ALA A 205 -37.04 1.01 -31.87
CA ALA A 205 -36.23 -0.10 -32.35
C ALA A 205 -34.70 0.06 -32.14
N VAL A 206 -34.07 -1.06 -31.78
CA VAL A 206 -32.61 -1.24 -31.75
C VAL A 206 -32.11 -1.47 -33.19
N PRO A 207 -31.21 -0.63 -33.74
CA PRO A 207 -30.48 -1.01 -34.94
C PRO A 207 -29.25 -1.85 -34.57
N GLU A 208 -29.22 -3.07 -35.09
CA GLU A 208 -28.04 -3.93 -35.21
C GLU A 208 -26.89 -3.18 -35.89
N LYS A 209 -25.70 -3.21 -35.29
CA LYS A 209 -24.45 -2.87 -35.98
C LYS A 209 -23.43 -3.98 -35.82
N GLU A 210 -23.50 -4.86 -36.80
CA GLU A 210 -22.42 -5.43 -37.61
C GLU A 210 -21.01 -5.51 -37.00
N GLU A 211 -20.58 -6.77 -36.89
CA GLU A 211 -19.23 -7.22 -36.68
C GLU A 211 -18.31 -6.75 -37.82
N ALA A 212 -17.20 -6.10 -37.48
CA ALA A 212 -16.08 -5.91 -38.39
C ALA A 212 -14.91 -6.78 -37.93
N THR A 213 -14.79 -7.95 -38.57
CA THR A 213 -13.56 -8.75 -38.60
C THR A 213 -12.51 -8.01 -39.44
N SER A 214 -11.32 -7.78 -38.90
CA SER A 214 -10.15 -7.35 -39.68
C SER A 214 -8.98 -8.27 -39.37
N SER A 215 -8.47 -8.87 -40.45
CA SER A 215 -7.28 -9.73 -40.57
C SER A 215 -5.98 -9.00 -40.28
#